data_AF-G4QNH0-F1
#
_entry.id   AF-G4QNH0-F1
#
_cell.length_a   1.000
_cell.length_b   1.000
_cell.length_c   1.000
_cell.angle_alpha   90.00
_cell.angle_beta   90.00
_cell.angle_gamma   90.00
#
_symmetry.space_group_name_H-M   'P 1'
#
loop_
_entity.id
_entity.type
_entity.pdbx_description
1 polymer ?
#
loop_
_entity_poly.entity_id
_entity_poly.type
_entity_poly.pdbx_seq_one_letter_code
_entity_poly.pdbx_strand_id
1 'polypeptide(L)'
;MSIKNSQDVDGLISLQKNKRIVKIEKEIIRLYYMPAFSFFCMLTYIGFVYFIDGGSSWLLTSIFFAGFIAGIGQAAMRRVDLSIELSELKSSGR
;
A
#
# COMPACT_ATOMS: atom_id res chain seq x y z
N MET A 1 18.30 -42.77 5.53
CA MET A 1 16.99 -42.41 4.94
C MET A 1 16.47 -41.03 5.39
N SER A 2 17.30 -40.14 5.98
CA SER A 2 16.85 -38.85 6.54
C SER A 2 17.01 -37.65 5.58
N ILE A 3 17.87 -37.78 4.56
CA ILE A 3 18.35 -36.66 3.73
C ILE A 3 17.27 -36.12 2.77
N LYS A 4 16.32 -36.98 2.34
CA LYS A 4 15.17 -36.56 1.52
C LYS A 4 14.21 -35.66 2.29
N ASN A 5 13.96 -35.96 3.57
CA ASN A 5 13.00 -35.23 4.38
C ASN A 5 13.50 -33.81 4.70
N SER A 6 14.81 -33.62 4.93
CA SER A 6 15.39 -32.29 5.13
C SER A 6 15.31 -31.42 3.86
N GLN A 7 15.55 -32.01 2.68
CA GLN A 7 15.42 -31.27 1.41
C GLN A 7 13.97 -30.88 1.10
N ASP A 8 13.00 -31.75 1.40
CA ASP A 8 11.57 -31.43 1.28
C ASP A 8 11.14 -30.34 2.27
N VAL A 9 11.67 -30.37 3.51
CA VAL A 9 11.41 -29.32 4.52
C VAL A 9 12.00 -27.98 4.10
N ASP A 10 13.23 -27.96 3.57
CA ASP A 10 13.85 -26.74 3.03
C ASP A 10 13.09 -26.20 1.80
N GLY A 11 12.59 -27.10 0.94
CA GLY A 11 11.70 -26.78 -0.17
C GLY A 11 10.39 -26.14 0.27
N LEU A 12 9.78 -26.66 1.34
CA LEU A 12 8.57 -26.08 1.93
C LEU A 12 8.81 -24.72 2.58
N ILE A 13 9.94 -24.56 3.29
CA ILE A 13 10.32 -23.30 3.95
C ILE A 13 10.56 -22.21 2.91
N SER A 14 11.28 -22.52 1.83
CA SER A 14 11.53 -21.58 0.73
C SER A 14 10.25 -21.19 -0.02
N LEU A 15 9.35 -22.14 -0.27
CA LEU A 15 8.02 -21.87 -0.85
C LEU A 15 7.17 -20.96 0.05
N GLN A 16 7.18 -21.21 1.37
CA GLN A 16 6.44 -20.42 2.33
C GLN A 16 6.98 -18.98 2.44
N LYS A 17 8.32 -18.81 2.42
CA LYS A 17 8.97 -17.49 2.31
C LYS A 17 8.52 -16.77 1.04
N ASN A 18 8.54 -17.45 -0.10
CA ASN A 18 8.20 -16.85 -1.39
C ASN A 18 6.72 -16.41 -1.46
N LYS A 19 5.80 -17.21 -0.89
CA LYS A 19 4.39 -16.83 -0.75
C LYS A 19 4.20 -15.56 0.10
N ARG A 20 4.96 -15.39 1.18
CA ARG A 20 4.92 -14.17 2.00
C ARG A 20 5.40 -12.95 1.22
N ILE A 21 6.50 -13.09 0.48
CA ILE A 21 7.03 -12.01 -0.38
C ILE A 21 5.98 -11.58 -1.42
N VAL A 22 5.38 -12.52 -2.15
CA VAL A 22 4.34 -12.21 -3.15
C VAL A 22 3.12 -11.51 -2.53
N LYS A 23 2.75 -11.88 -1.29
CA LYS A 23 1.64 -11.22 -0.58
C LYS A 23 1.98 -9.76 -0.25
N ILE A 24 3.20 -9.51 0.23
CA ILE A 24 3.70 -8.15 0.52
C ILE A 24 3.81 -7.32 -0.76
N GLU A 25 4.36 -7.88 -1.85
CA GLU A 25 4.42 -7.19 -3.15
C GLU A 25 3.04 -6.79 -3.66
N LYS A 26 2.05 -7.69 -3.54
CA LYS A 26 0.66 -7.40 -3.93
C LYS A 26 0.05 -6.27 -3.10
N GLU A 27 0.35 -6.21 -1.80
CA GLU A 27 -0.07 -5.09 -0.95
C GLU A 27 0.64 -3.78 -1.31
N ILE A 28 1.94 -3.80 -1.59
CA ILE A 28 2.69 -2.62 -2.06
C ILE A 28 2.12 -2.09 -3.37
N ILE A 29 1.81 -2.97 -4.33
CA ILE A 29 1.17 -2.58 -5.60
C ILE A 29 -0.20 -1.97 -5.34
N ARG A 30 -1.00 -2.55 -4.45
CA ARG A 30 -2.31 -1.97 -4.08
C ARG A 30 -2.16 -0.60 -3.44
N LEU A 31 -1.18 -0.42 -2.55
CA LEU A 31 -0.86 0.87 -1.94
C LEU A 31 -0.31 1.89 -2.97
N TYR A 32 0.30 1.43 -4.06
CA TYR A 32 0.75 2.29 -5.16
C TYR A 32 -0.41 2.90 -5.95
N TYR A 33 -1.50 2.15 -6.14
CA TYR A 33 -2.73 2.67 -6.78
C TYR A 33 -3.55 3.58 -5.86
N MET A 34 -3.30 3.54 -4.55
CA MET A 34 -4.03 4.33 -3.54
C MET A 34 -3.91 5.85 -3.74
N PRO A 35 -2.71 6.45 -3.96
CA PRO A 35 -2.58 7.88 -4.26
C PRO A 35 -3.22 8.28 -5.61
N ALA A 36 -3.20 7.41 -6.62
CA ALA A 36 -3.85 7.67 -7.90
C ALA A 36 -5.38 7.72 -7.78
N PHE A 37 -5.97 6.79 -7.02
CA PHE A 37 -7.40 6.80 -6.68
C PHE A 37 -7.77 8.04 -5.88
N SER A 38 -6.93 8.41 -4.92
CA SER A 38 -7.04 9.66 -4.16
C SER A 38 -7.14 10.85 -5.12
N PHE A 39 -6.20 10.99 -6.05
CA PHE A 39 -6.15 12.12 -6.99
C PHE A 39 -7.45 12.23 -7.82
N PHE A 40 -8.01 11.09 -8.22
CA PHE A 40 -9.29 11.04 -8.92
C PHE A 40 -10.48 11.53 -8.08
N CYS A 41 -10.55 11.14 -6.80
CA CYS A 41 -11.54 11.67 -5.85
C CYS A 41 -11.41 13.19 -5.67
N MET A 42 -10.17 13.72 -5.62
CA MET A 42 -9.93 15.15 -5.48
C MET A 42 -10.41 15.95 -6.69
N LEU A 43 -10.12 15.48 -7.91
CA LEU A 43 -10.61 16.08 -9.16
C LEU A 43 -12.14 16.09 -9.23
N THR A 44 -12.76 14.98 -8.84
CA THR A 44 -14.23 14.85 -8.82
C THR A 44 -14.85 15.82 -7.81
N TYR A 45 -14.25 15.96 -6.62
CA TYR A 45 -14.69 16.91 -5.60
C TYR A 45 -14.59 18.36 -6.08
N ILE A 46 -13.48 18.75 -6.72
CA ILE A 46 -13.31 20.09 -7.29
C ILE A 46 -14.36 20.37 -8.37
N GLY A 47 -14.63 19.42 -9.25
CA GLY A 47 -15.69 19.55 -10.26
C GLY A 47 -17.07 19.72 -9.63
N PHE A 48 -17.38 18.94 -8.59
CA PHE A 48 -18.66 19.00 -7.88
C PHE A 48 -18.84 20.31 -7.12
N VAL A 49 -17.83 20.78 -6.37
CA VAL A 49 -17.86 22.05 -5.64
C VAL A 49 -18.00 23.24 -6.60
N TYR A 50 -17.31 23.20 -7.74
CA TYR A 50 -17.40 24.26 -8.75
C TYR A 50 -18.78 24.30 -9.43
N PHE A 51 -19.40 23.14 -9.68
CA PHE A 51 -20.71 23.07 -10.33
C PHE A 51 -21.91 23.33 -9.41
N ILE A 52 -21.80 23.04 -8.10
CA ILE A 52 -22.98 23.01 -7.21
C ILE A 52 -23.03 24.17 -6.22
N ASP A 53 -21.89 24.66 -5.70
CA ASP A 53 -21.94 25.40 -4.43
C ASP A 53 -21.38 26.84 -4.44
N GLY A 54 -21.10 27.42 -5.61
CA GLY A 54 -21.04 28.89 -5.78
C GLY A 54 -20.23 29.69 -4.73
N GLY A 55 -19.21 29.11 -4.10
CA GLY A 55 -18.30 29.78 -3.17
C GLY A 55 -18.43 29.50 -1.65
N SER A 56 -19.34 28.64 -1.16
CA SER A 56 -19.67 28.61 0.28
C SER A 56 -19.08 27.46 1.13
N SER A 57 -18.50 26.41 0.54
CA SER A 57 -18.04 25.21 1.29
C SER A 57 -16.55 25.16 1.67
N TRP A 58 -15.89 26.30 1.95
CA TRP A 58 -14.45 26.35 2.28
C TRP A 58 -14.05 25.45 3.47
N LEU A 59 -14.94 25.30 4.46
CA LEU A 59 -14.72 24.50 5.66
C LEU A 59 -14.80 22.99 5.36
N LEU A 60 -15.70 22.60 4.47
CA LEU A 60 -15.85 21.21 4.03
C LEU A 60 -14.66 20.80 3.15
N THR A 61 -14.16 21.73 2.34
CA THR A 61 -12.94 21.56 1.55
C THR A 61 -11.72 21.38 2.45
N SER A 62 -11.54 22.20 3.49
CA SER A 62 -10.36 22.09 4.37
C SER A 62 -10.31 20.76 5.12
N ILE A 63 -11.45 20.27 5.62
CA ILE A 63 -11.57 18.96 6.29
C ILE A 63 -11.25 17.83 5.31
N PHE A 64 -11.77 17.90 4.08
CA PHE A 64 -11.52 16.88 3.06
C PHE A 64 -10.02 16.79 2.71
N PHE A 65 -9.37 17.94 2.47
CA PHE A 65 -7.94 18.01 2.18
C PHE A 65 -7.07 17.53 3.35
N ALA A 66 -7.41 17.88 4.59
CA ALA A 66 -6.67 17.44 5.77
C ALA A 66 -6.75 15.92 5.94
N GLY A 67 -7.96 15.33 5.83
CA GLY A 67 -8.14 13.88 5.89
C GLY A 67 -7.46 13.14 4.73
N PHE A 68 -7.42 13.77 3.56
CA PHE A 68 -6.79 13.23 2.37
C PHE A 68 -5.26 13.20 2.47
N ILE A 69 -4.64 14.29 2.92
CA ILE A 69 -3.19 14.36 3.15
C ILE A 69 -2.78 13.36 4.23
N ALA A 70 -3.57 13.26 5.31
CA ALA A 70 -3.33 12.27 6.37
C ALA A 70 -3.43 10.84 5.83
N GLY A 71 -4.44 10.53 5.01
CA GLY A 71 -4.63 9.22 4.40
C GLY A 71 -3.50 8.82 3.44
N ILE A 72 -3.06 9.74 2.58
CA ILE A 72 -1.91 9.53 1.69
C ILE A 72 -0.64 9.34 2.52
N GLY A 73 -0.42 10.16 3.55
CA GLY A 73 0.73 10.05 4.44
C GLY A 73 0.81 8.69 5.13
N GLN A 74 -0.31 8.21 5.70
CA GLN A 74 -0.38 6.88 6.31
C GLN A 74 -0.16 5.75 5.29
N ALA A 75 -0.73 5.86 4.09
CA ALA A 75 -0.51 4.88 3.02
C ALA A 75 0.95 4.87 2.54
N ALA A 76 1.59 6.03 2.43
CA ALA A 76 2.99 6.14 2.06
C ALA A 76 3.92 5.54 3.13
N MET A 77 3.67 5.84 4.42
CA MET A 77 4.42 5.25 5.54
C MET A 77 4.28 3.72 5.56
N ARG A 78 3.05 3.20 5.42
CA ARG A 78 2.80 1.76 5.38
C ARG A 78 3.46 1.08 4.17
N ARG A 79 3.58 1.78 3.04
CA ARG A 79 4.31 1.28 1.87
C ARG A 79 5.82 1.20 2.12
N VAL A 80 6.40 2.20 2.79
CA VAL A 80 7.83 2.20 3.15
C VAL A 80 8.13 1.07 4.12
N ASP A 81 7.29 0.90 5.14
CA ASP A 81 7.42 -0.16 6.15
C ASP A 81 7.39 -1.56 5.51
N LEU A 82 6.38 -1.83 4.66
CA LEU A 82 6.29 -3.08 3.90
C LEU A 82 7.47 -3.30 2.94
N SER A 83 8.01 -2.23 2.36
CA SER A 83 9.18 -2.32 1.47
C SER A 83 10.46 -2.64 2.24
N ILE A 84 10.60 -2.15 3.48
CA ILE A 84 11.71 -2.49 4.38
C ILE A 84 11.60 -3.95 4.80
N GLU A 85 10.41 -4.40 5.24
CA GLU A 85 10.16 -5.80 5.63
C GLU A 85 10.46 -6.76 4.46
N LEU A 86 10.08 -6.40 3.24
CA LEU A 86 10.40 -7.19 2.04
C LEU A 86 11.92 -7.26 1.79
N SER A 87 12.62 -6.13 1.95
CA SER A 87 14.08 -6.07 1.79
C SER A 87 14.80 -6.94 2.82
N GLU A 88 14.34 -6.94 4.08
CA GLU A 88 14.88 -7.79 5.14
C GLU A 88 14.62 -9.28 4.91
N LEU A 89 13.40 -9.64 4.48
CA LEU A 89 13.06 -11.02 4.14
C LEU A 89 13.88 -11.56 2.97
N LYS A 90 14.22 -10.69 2.01
CA LYS A 90 15.03 -11.01 0.84
C LYS A 90 16.54 -11.04 1.16
N SER A 91 17.03 -10.18 2.06
CA SER A 91 18.44 -10.17 2.48
C SER A 91 18.76 -11.33 3.44
N SER A 92 17.84 -11.69 4.34
CA SER A 92 17.94 -12.86 5.23
C SER A 92 17.86 -14.21 4.50
N GLY A 93 17.58 -14.20 3.18
CA GLY A 93 17.56 -15.41 2.34
C GLY A 93 18.81 -15.61 1.48
N ARG A 94 19.77 -14.69 1.47
CA ARG A 94 21.08 -14.84 0.83
C ARG A 94 22.12 -15.27 1.87
#